data_AF-A0A1S3RPH8-F1
#
_entry.id   AF-A0A1S3RPH8-F1
#
_cell.length_a   1.000
_cell.length_b   1.000
_cell.length_c   1.000
_cell.angle_alpha   90.00
_cell.angle_beta   90.00
_cell.angle_gamma   90.00
#
_symmetry.space_group_name_H-M   'P 1'
#
loop_
_entity.id
_entity.type
_entity.pdbx_description
1 polymer ?
#
loop_
_entity_poly.entity_id
_entity_poly.type
_entity_poly.pdbx_seq_one_letter_code
_entity_poly.pdbx_strand_id
1 'polypeptide(L)'
;MEENEALEIYCRRMITQVNNKLNPETGGESQEERGEEGERTAPRGRGRQVLQSETWRRMIIQIHRKQNTETTAVSERRERQKEKIVRRQRECEDLAGEPVPLQLISALKMKTFTEEMRRAMDTELHDPSVCGVCVQQQAALSLNTFIRRKTTQLDTNTLEDKLHTHLYNRDAVCLLGELLRGLPKPSDSPSRIWEQLQARGRQQLRVPLETEQESGCTQTRERQSGVTLTTIQELS
;
A
#
# COMPACT_ATOMS: atom_id res chain seq x y z
N MET A 1 -21.60 -22.13 26.54
CA MET A 1 -21.60 -20.73 26.05
C MET A 1 -20.74 -19.83 26.93
N GLU A 2 -20.70 -20.04 28.25
CA GLU A 2 -19.95 -19.22 29.22
C GLU A 2 -18.42 -19.22 29.02
N GLU A 3 -17.84 -20.33 28.55
CA GLU A 3 -16.38 -20.43 28.33
C GLU A 3 -15.87 -19.53 27.19
N ASN A 4 -16.70 -19.29 26.18
CA ASN A 4 -16.35 -18.44 25.04
C ASN A 4 -16.38 -16.95 25.43
N GLU A 5 -17.28 -16.58 26.33
CA GLU A 5 -17.40 -15.24 26.89
C GLU A 5 -16.24 -14.94 27.85
N ALA A 6 -15.84 -15.92 28.68
CA ALA A 6 -14.66 -15.82 29.54
C ALA A 6 -13.37 -15.61 28.73
N LEU A 7 -13.23 -16.30 27.59
CA LEU A 7 -12.09 -16.15 26.69
C LEU A 7 -12.08 -14.78 26.00
N GLU A 8 -13.24 -14.27 25.60
CA GLU A 8 -13.34 -12.94 24.99
C GLU A 8 -13.00 -11.83 25.98
N ILE A 9 -13.46 -11.94 27.23
CA ILE A 9 -13.14 -11.00 28.31
C ILE A 9 -11.64 -11.01 28.62
N TYR A 10 -11.03 -12.19 28.65
CA TYR A 10 -9.58 -12.34 28.85
C TYR A 10 -8.77 -11.67 27.73
N CYS A 11 -9.14 -11.93 26.47
CA CYS A 11 -8.49 -11.34 25.31
C CYS A 11 -8.62 -9.81 25.28
N ARG A 12 -9.81 -9.26 25.57
CA ARG A 12 -10.02 -7.81 25.64
C ARG A 12 -9.14 -7.16 26.71
N ARG A 13 -9.06 -7.75 27.90
CA ARG A 13 -8.26 -7.24 29.02
C ARG A 13 -6.76 -7.22 28.68
N MET A 14 -6.27 -8.27 28.02
CA MET A 14 -4.89 -8.36 27.56
C MET A 14 -4.55 -7.28 26.52
N ILE A 15 -5.43 -7.06 25.54
CA ILE A 15 -5.23 -6.05 24.49
C ILE A 15 -5.19 -4.63 25.09
N THR A 16 -6.10 -4.32 26.02
CA THR A 16 -6.11 -3.01 26.69
C THR A 16 -4.85 -2.77 27.52
N GLN A 17 -4.36 -3.78 28.23
CA GLN A 17 -3.11 -3.65 29.01
C GLN A 17 -1.89 -3.42 28.12
N VAL A 18 -1.82 -4.08 26.96
CA VAL A 18 -0.72 -3.88 26.01
C VAL A 18 -0.78 -2.49 25.39
N ASN A 19 -1.96 -2.00 25.00
CA ASN A 19 -2.11 -0.67 24.41
C ASN A 19 -1.79 0.46 25.40
N ASN A 20 -2.23 0.35 26.66
CA ASN A 20 -1.91 1.36 27.69
C ASN A 20 -0.42 1.37 28.07
N LYS A 21 0.29 0.25 27.89
CA LYS A 21 1.75 0.20 28.08
C LYS A 21 2.54 0.79 26.91
N LEU A 22 1.93 0.85 25.72
CA LEU A 22 2.59 1.34 24.50
C LEU A 22 2.37 2.85 24.28
N ASN A 23 1.27 3.44 24.77
CA ASN A 23 0.99 4.87 24.64
C ASN A 23 0.46 5.47 25.97
N PRO A 24 1.31 6.08 26.81
CA PRO A 24 0.85 6.69 28.06
C PRO A 24 0.20 8.08 27.91
N GLU A 25 0.33 8.76 26.76
CA GLU A 25 -0.01 10.19 26.65
C GLU A 25 -0.53 10.55 25.24
N THR A 26 -1.85 10.58 25.03
CA THR A 26 -2.50 11.44 24.03
C THR A 26 -3.95 11.70 24.43
N GLY A 27 -4.14 12.59 25.40
CA GLY A 27 -5.37 13.38 25.54
C GLY A 27 -5.23 14.66 24.72
N GLY A 28 -6.26 15.03 23.96
CA GLY A 28 -6.31 16.30 23.24
C GLY A 28 -7.42 16.36 22.20
N GLU A 29 -8.47 17.09 22.53
CA GLU A 29 -9.69 17.34 21.76
C GLU A 29 -9.45 18.25 20.55
N SER A 30 -10.24 18.05 19.49
CA SER A 30 -10.23 18.83 18.23
C SER A 30 -11.43 19.78 18.17
N GLN A 31 -11.22 21.05 17.86
CA GLN A 31 -12.23 22.00 17.32
C GLN A 31 -11.48 23.13 16.59
N GLU A 32 -11.53 23.22 15.25
CA GLU A 32 -12.56 23.83 14.37
C GLU A 32 -12.35 25.35 14.17
N GLU A 33 -11.62 25.72 13.10
CA GLU A 33 -11.45 27.11 12.64
C GLU A 33 -12.48 27.46 11.54
N ARG A 34 -13.25 28.52 11.77
CA ARG A 34 -14.18 29.15 10.82
C ARG A 34 -13.67 30.55 10.49
N GLY A 35 -13.50 30.83 9.19
CA GLY A 35 -13.08 32.13 8.67
C GLY A 35 -14.19 33.18 8.69
N GLU A 36 -13.79 34.44 8.79
CA GLU A 36 -14.66 35.62 8.64
C GLU A 36 -14.00 36.65 7.72
N GLU A 37 -14.67 36.92 6.58
CA GLU A 37 -14.44 38.08 5.72
C GLU A 37 -15.27 39.27 6.25
N GLY A 38 -14.65 40.44 6.35
CA GLY A 38 -15.25 41.67 6.87
C GLY A 38 -14.95 42.88 5.99
N GLU A 39 -15.86 43.13 5.05
CA GLU A 39 -16.05 44.31 4.22
C GLU A 39 -16.39 45.56 5.08
N ARG A 40 -15.81 46.76 4.80
CA ARG A 40 -16.57 48.02 4.57
C ARG A 40 -15.78 49.35 4.56
N THR A 41 -15.95 50.04 3.44
CA THR A 41 -16.31 51.47 3.25
C THR A 41 -15.53 52.59 3.96
N ALA A 42 -14.94 53.43 3.11
CA ALA A 42 -14.57 54.82 3.40
C ALA A 42 -15.79 55.75 3.54
N PRO A 43 -15.61 56.90 4.21
CA PRO A 43 -16.15 58.13 3.64
C PRO A 43 -15.16 59.31 3.61
N ARG A 44 -15.14 59.91 2.42
CA ARG A 44 -14.86 61.28 1.98
C ARG A 44 -14.50 62.35 3.02
N GLY A 45 -13.38 63.03 2.76
CA GLY A 45 -13.10 64.42 3.13
C GLY A 45 -12.27 65.09 2.04
N ARG A 46 -12.85 66.07 1.34
CA ARG A 46 -12.24 66.82 0.23
C ARG A 46 -11.20 67.83 0.72
N GLY A 47 -10.10 67.96 -0.02
CA GLY A 47 -9.40 69.25 -0.17
C GLY A 47 -7.88 69.24 0.05
N ARG A 48 -7.10 68.84 -0.96
CA ARG A 48 -5.77 69.39 -1.34
C ARG A 48 -5.17 68.63 -2.53
N GLN A 49 -5.83 68.69 -3.69
CA GLN A 49 -5.35 68.10 -4.94
C GLN A 49 -4.71 69.15 -5.84
N VAL A 50 -3.55 69.72 -5.49
CA VAL A 50 -2.72 70.42 -6.50
C VAL A 50 -1.21 70.26 -6.25
N LEU A 51 -0.72 70.18 -5.01
CA LEU A 51 0.73 69.99 -4.74
C LEU A 51 1.21 68.53 -4.64
N GLN A 52 0.30 67.54 -4.65
CA GLN A 52 0.68 66.13 -4.64
C GLN A 52 1.01 65.58 -6.04
N SER A 53 0.60 66.20 -7.14
CA SER A 53 0.76 65.57 -8.46
C SER A 53 2.21 65.53 -8.95
N GLU A 54 2.99 66.59 -8.74
CA GLU A 54 4.40 66.66 -9.18
C GLU A 54 5.35 65.93 -8.23
N THR A 55 5.13 66.06 -6.93
CA THR A 55 5.89 65.34 -5.90
C THR A 55 5.66 63.83 -6.01
N TRP A 56 4.42 63.39 -6.20
CA TRP A 56 4.08 61.99 -6.41
C TRP A 56 4.58 61.45 -7.76
N ARG A 57 4.49 62.24 -8.85
CA ARG A 57 5.10 61.87 -10.15
C ARG A 57 6.61 61.68 -10.03
N ARG A 58 7.32 62.60 -9.37
CA ARG A 58 8.76 62.47 -9.12
C ARG A 58 9.08 61.24 -8.29
N MET A 59 8.30 60.97 -7.25
CA MET A 59 8.49 59.80 -6.39
C MET A 59 8.28 58.48 -7.17
N ILE A 60 7.24 58.38 -8.01
CA ILE A 60 7.00 57.21 -8.87
C ILE A 60 8.15 56.99 -9.84
N ILE A 61 8.64 58.06 -10.50
CA ILE A 61 9.80 57.98 -11.40
C ILE A 61 11.05 57.50 -10.63
N GLN A 62 11.24 57.96 -9.40
CA GLN A 62 12.39 57.60 -8.57
C GLN A 62 12.31 56.14 -8.08
N ILE A 63 11.11 55.66 -7.73
CA ILE A 63 10.85 54.25 -7.38
C ILE A 63 11.09 53.36 -8.60
N HIS A 64 10.50 53.69 -9.75
CA HIS A 64 10.73 52.93 -10.98
C HIS A 64 12.19 52.93 -11.41
N ARG A 65 12.90 54.05 -11.26
CA ARG A 65 14.34 54.11 -11.58
C ARG A 65 15.16 53.24 -10.63
N LYS A 66 14.87 53.23 -9.32
CA LYS A 66 15.54 52.36 -8.34
C LYS A 66 15.28 50.88 -8.62
N GLN A 67 14.01 50.52 -8.84
CA GLN A 67 13.63 49.16 -9.19
C GLN A 67 14.28 48.70 -10.50
N ASN A 68 14.30 49.57 -11.52
CA ASN A 68 14.93 49.23 -12.79
C ASN A 68 16.46 49.08 -12.67
N THR A 69 17.14 49.92 -11.87
CA THR A 69 18.59 49.75 -11.63
C THR A 69 18.93 48.49 -10.83
N GLU A 70 18.05 48.08 -9.91
CA GLU A 70 18.22 46.84 -9.14
C GLU A 70 17.96 45.62 -10.03
N THR A 71 16.93 45.64 -10.87
CA THR A 71 16.64 44.55 -11.81
C THR A 71 17.70 44.44 -12.89
N THR A 72 18.24 45.55 -13.40
CA THR A 72 19.35 45.52 -14.38
C THR A 72 20.66 45.04 -13.73
N ALA A 73 20.96 45.46 -12.50
CA ALA A 73 22.15 44.97 -11.79
C ALA A 73 22.07 43.45 -11.51
N VAL A 74 20.89 42.94 -11.18
CA VAL A 74 20.66 41.50 -10.99
C VAL A 74 20.73 40.74 -12.31
N SER A 75 20.16 41.28 -13.40
CA SER A 75 20.25 40.66 -14.72
C SER A 75 21.70 40.64 -15.23
N GLU A 76 22.44 41.73 -15.08
CA GLU A 76 23.86 41.82 -15.44
C GLU A 76 24.72 40.87 -14.60
N ARG A 77 24.44 40.72 -13.29
CA ARG A 77 25.15 39.76 -12.43
C ARG A 77 24.90 38.32 -12.89
N ARG A 78 23.65 38.00 -13.26
CA ARG A 78 23.27 36.69 -13.80
C ARG A 78 23.92 36.45 -15.16
N GLU A 79 24.02 37.46 -16.00
CA GLU A 79 24.68 37.40 -17.31
C GLU A 79 26.19 37.18 -17.17
N ARG A 80 26.87 37.92 -16.29
CA ARG A 80 28.27 37.69 -15.93
C ARG A 80 28.51 36.29 -15.35
N GLN A 81 27.56 35.76 -14.58
CA GLN A 81 27.66 34.39 -14.05
C GLN A 81 27.48 33.35 -15.16
N LYS A 82 26.54 33.55 -16.09
CA LYS A 82 26.39 32.72 -17.29
C LYS A 82 27.64 32.77 -18.16
N GLU A 83 28.22 33.94 -18.39
CA GLU A 83 29.48 34.10 -19.11
C GLU A 83 30.63 33.36 -18.42
N LYS A 84 30.71 33.38 -17.08
CA LYS A 84 31.71 32.61 -16.33
C LYS A 84 31.52 31.09 -16.48
N ILE A 85 30.28 30.62 -16.51
CA ILE A 85 29.96 29.19 -16.74
C ILE A 85 30.33 28.80 -18.17
N VAL A 86 29.96 29.62 -19.16
CA VAL A 86 30.28 29.39 -20.58
C VAL A 86 31.78 29.43 -20.83
N ARG A 87 32.52 30.36 -20.19
CA ARG A 87 33.98 30.40 -20.26
C ARG A 87 34.60 29.14 -19.68
N ARG A 88 34.16 28.69 -18.50
CA ARG A 88 34.60 27.42 -17.90
C ARG A 88 34.27 26.21 -18.76
N GLN A 89 33.11 26.20 -19.42
CA GLN A 89 32.74 25.13 -20.35
C GLN A 89 33.66 25.12 -21.57
N ARG A 90 33.96 26.28 -22.18
CA ARG A 90 34.92 26.39 -23.28
C ARG A 90 36.34 26.00 -22.87
N GLU A 91 36.78 26.40 -21.67
CA GLU A 91 38.06 25.98 -21.09
C GLU A 91 38.14 24.45 -20.89
N CYS A 92 37.01 23.79 -20.56
CA CYS A 92 36.95 22.33 -20.51
C CYS A 92 36.93 21.69 -21.91
N GLU A 93 36.29 22.30 -22.90
CA GLU A 93 36.25 21.81 -24.29
C GLU A 93 37.62 21.91 -24.97
N ASP A 94 38.40 22.96 -24.71
CA ASP A 94 39.79 23.11 -25.20
C ASP A 94 40.75 22.08 -24.60
N LEU A 95 40.39 21.48 -23.44
CA LEU A 95 41.14 20.39 -22.80
C LEU A 95 40.58 19.00 -23.15
N ALA A 96 39.50 18.92 -23.94
CA ALA A 96 38.82 17.66 -24.25
C ALA A 96 39.61 16.75 -25.21
N GLY A 97 40.72 17.23 -25.76
CA GLY A 97 41.58 16.50 -26.70
C GLY A 97 42.77 15.76 -26.07
N GLU A 98 43.13 16.05 -24.81
CA GLU A 98 44.29 15.41 -24.18
C GLU A 98 43.85 14.08 -23.54
N PRO A 99 44.30 12.93 -24.05
CA PRO A 99 43.89 11.64 -23.52
C PRO A 99 44.40 11.51 -22.08
N VAL A 100 43.47 11.34 -21.13
CA VAL A 100 43.81 11.09 -19.72
C VAL A 100 44.79 9.92 -19.66
N PRO A 101 45.98 10.09 -19.04
CA PRO A 101 46.96 9.02 -18.96
C PRO A 101 46.35 7.77 -18.32
N LEU A 102 46.48 6.62 -19.01
CA LEU A 102 45.95 5.33 -18.54
C LEU A 102 46.44 4.96 -17.14
N GLN A 103 47.65 5.41 -16.79
CA GLN A 103 48.28 5.23 -15.47
C GLN A 103 47.50 5.94 -14.35
N LEU A 104 46.91 7.10 -14.64
CA LEU A 104 46.08 7.85 -13.69
C LEU A 104 44.75 7.12 -13.48
N ILE A 105 44.15 6.62 -14.56
CA ILE A 105 42.92 5.84 -14.51
C ILE A 105 43.14 4.55 -13.70
N SER A 106 44.24 3.83 -13.96
CA SER A 106 44.56 2.61 -13.22
C SER A 106 44.86 2.92 -11.74
N ALA A 107 45.59 3.98 -11.44
CA ALA A 107 45.85 4.41 -10.07
C ALA A 107 44.57 4.80 -9.32
N LEU A 108 43.64 5.51 -9.97
CA LEU A 108 42.34 5.85 -9.39
C LEU A 108 41.51 4.59 -9.13
N LYS A 109 41.42 3.66 -10.09
CA LYS A 109 40.73 2.37 -9.90
C LYS A 109 41.29 1.60 -8.71
N MET A 110 42.62 1.52 -8.58
CA MET A 110 43.25 0.83 -7.45
C MET A 110 42.96 1.53 -6.12
N LYS A 111 42.99 2.87 -6.07
CA LYS A 111 42.64 3.64 -4.87
C LYS A 111 41.19 3.44 -4.48
N THR A 112 40.27 3.50 -5.44
CA THR A 112 38.84 3.26 -5.20
C THR A 112 38.63 1.85 -4.68
N PHE A 113 39.20 0.84 -5.34
CA PHE A 113 39.11 -0.55 -4.91
C PHE A 113 39.65 -0.77 -3.49
N THR A 114 40.79 -0.15 -3.17
CA THR A 114 41.39 -0.26 -1.83
C THR A 114 40.51 0.39 -0.77
N GLU A 115 39.91 1.55 -1.08
CA GLU A 115 39.01 2.24 -0.17
C GLU A 115 37.67 1.49 0.00
N GLU A 116 37.15 0.87 -1.05
CA GLU A 116 36.00 -0.02 -0.99
C GLU A 116 36.28 -1.23 -0.09
N MET A 117 37.45 -1.87 -0.22
CA MET A 117 37.88 -2.93 0.69
C MET A 117 37.98 -2.45 2.13
N ARG A 118 38.62 -1.29 2.36
CA ARG A 118 38.75 -0.71 3.71
C ARG A 118 37.38 -0.48 4.34
N ARG A 119 36.45 0.14 3.60
CA ARG A 119 35.07 0.36 4.05
C ARG A 119 34.35 -0.94 4.35
N ALA A 120 34.51 -1.95 3.49
CA ALA A 120 33.90 -3.27 3.71
C ALA A 120 34.46 -3.96 4.96
N MET A 121 35.75 -3.80 5.25
CA MET A 121 36.38 -4.32 6.48
C MET A 121 35.92 -3.56 7.74
N ASP A 122 35.79 -2.23 7.64
CA ASP A 122 35.35 -1.38 8.75
C ASP A 122 33.83 -1.44 8.98
N THR A 123 33.08 -2.06 8.07
CA THR A 123 31.63 -2.25 8.23
C THR A 123 31.38 -3.36 9.22
N GLU A 124 30.86 -3.02 10.39
CA GLU A 124 30.36 -4.01 11.34
C GLU A 124 29.21 -4.80 10.71
N LEU A 125 29.43 -6.10 10.50
CA LEU A 125 28.40 -6.99 9.99
C LEU A 125 27.42 -7.30 11.10
N HIS A 126 26.14 -7.02 10.85
CA HIS A 126 25.07 -7.43 11.75
C HIS A 126 24.98 -8.96 11.79
N ASP A 127 25.09 -9.55 12.98
CA ASP A 127 24.82 -10.97 13.20
C ASP A 127 23.37 -11.16 13.70
N PRO A 128 22.45 -11.66 12.85
CA PRO A 128 21.06 -11.85 13.23
C PRO A 128 20.86 -12.88 14.35
N SER A 129 21.84 -13.75 14.61
CA SER A 129 21.73 -14.81 15.61
C SER A 129 21.88 -14.31 17.04
N VAL A 130 22.60 -13.20 17.24
CA VAL A 130 22.81 -12.56 18.54
C VAL A 130 21.90 -11.35 18.75
N CYS A 131 21.30 -10.81 17.69
CA CYS A 131 20.37 -9.70 17.76
C CYS A 131 19.00 -10.15 18.28
N GLY A 132 18.60 -9.66 19.45
CA GLY A 132 17.31 -9.99 20.06
C GLY A 132 16.10 -9.72 19.17
N VAL A 133 16.13 -8.63 18.38
CA VAL A 133 15.05 -8.28 17.44
C VAL A 133 14.96 -9.30 16.31
N CYS A 134 16.09 -9.67 15.70
CA CYS A 134 16.13 -10.65 14.62
C CYS A 134 15.75 -12.05 15.10
N VAL A 135 16.22 -12.46 16.28
CA VAL A 135 15.83 -13.71 16.91
C VAL A 135 14.32 -13.74 17.18
N GLN A 136 13.76 -12.64 17.68
CA GLN A 136 12.32 -12.56 17.94
C GLN A 136 11.50 -12.63 16.64
N GLN A 137 11.93 -11.94 15.58
CA GLN A 137 11.29 -12.02 14.27
C GLN A 137 11.37 -13.44 13.70
N GLN A 138 12.53 -14.09 13.80
CA GLN A 138 12.70 -15.47 13.36
C GLN A 138 11.80 -16.43 14.15
N ALA A 139 11.67 -16.23 15.47
CA ALA A 139 10.76 -17.00 16.30
C ALA A 139 9.30 -16.79 15.86
N ALA A 140 8.88 -15.55 15.61
CA ALA A 140 7.53 -15.25 15.15
C ALA A 140 7.22 -15.89 13.77
N LEU A 141 8.17 -15.85 12.84
CA LEU A 141 8.06 -16.51 11.53
C LEU A 141 7.98 -18.04 11.68
N SER A 142 8.81 -18.62 12.54
CA SER A 142 8.79 -20.06 12.83
C SER A 142 7.45 -20.51 13.43
N LEU A 143 6.87 -19.70 14.32
CA LEU A 143 5.56 -19.97 14.91
C LEU A 143 4.46 -19.87 13.85
N ASN A 144 4.49 -18.83 13.00
CA ASN A 144 3.50 -18.67 11.95
C ASN A 144 3.53 -19.83 10.95
N THR A 145 4.72 -20.24 10.52
CA THR A 145 4.90 -21.37 9.61
C THR A 145 4.47 -22.69 10.24
N PHE A 146 4.76 -22.90 11.52
CA PHE A 146 4.27 -24.07 12.27
C PHE A 146 2.74 -24.11 12.32
N ILE A 147 2.09 -23.00 12.71
CA ILE A 147 0.63 -22.90 12.79
C ILE A 147 0.03 -23.20 11.41
N ARG A 148 0.50 -22.54 10.35
CA ARG A 148 0.00 -22.78 8.99
C ARG A 148 0.11 -24.24 8.59
N ARG A 149 1.27 -24.86 8.82
CA ARG A 149 1.49 -26.27 8.50
C ARG A 149 0.53 -27.19 9.26
N LYS A 150 0.29 -26.91 10.55
CA LYS A 150 -0.62 -27.71 11.39
C LYS A 150 -2.07 -27.52 11.04
N THR A 151 -2.50 -26.29 10.74
CA THR A 151 -3.85 -26.03 10.24
C THR A 151 -4.09 -26.77 8.94
N THR A 152 -3.20 -26.62 7.95
CA THR A 152 -3.33 -27.34 6.68
C THR A 152 -3.37 -28.86 6.89
N GLN A 153 -2.56 -29.41 7.78
CA GLN A 153 -2.58 -30.85 8.09
C GLN A 153 -3.93 -31.31 8.67
N LEU A 154 -4.55 -30.52 9.55
CA LEU A 154 -5.86 -30.85 10.11
C LEU A 154 -6.97 -30.72 9.07
N ASP A 155 -6.90 -29.70 8.21
CA ASP A 155 -7.86 -29.47 7.13
C ASP A 155 -7.81 -30.61 6.11
N THR A 156 -6.61 -31.06 5.72
CA THR A 156 -6.44 -32.18 4.80
C THR A 156 -6.99 -33.46 5.40
N ASN A 157 -6.66 -33.77 6.65
CA ASN A 157 -7.15 -34.97 7.33
C ASN A 157 -8.70 -34.94 7.44
N THR A 158 -9.26 -33.79 7.81
CA THR A 158 -10.72 -33.63 7.92
C THR A 158 -11.40 -33.82 6.56
N LEU A 159 -10.79 -33.33 5.48
CA LEU A 159 -11.32 -33.51 4.13
C LEU A 159 -11.24 -34.98 3.69
N GLU A 160 -10.13 -35.66 3.97
CA GLU A 160 -9.96 -37.08 3.71
C GLU A 160 -10.98 -37.92 4.48
N ASP A 161 -11.21 -37.64 5.77
CA ASP A 161 -12.21 -38.33 6.60
C ASP A 161 -13.63 -38.15 6.04
N LYS A 162 -13.97 -36.92 5.62
CA LYS A 162 -15.27 -36.62 4.98
C LYS A 162 -15.41 -37.34 3.65
N LEU A 163 -14.37 -37.35 2.84
CA LEU A 163 -14.36 -38.05 1.56
C LEU A 163 -14.53 -39.55 1.76
N HIS A 164 -13.79 -40.13 2.70
CA HIS A 164 -13.89 -41.55 3.04
C HIS A 164 -15.30 -41.91 3.54
N THR A 165 -15.85 -41.09 4.44
CA THR A 165 -17.22 -41.25 4.96
C THR A 165 -18.26 -41.16 3.83
N HIS A 166 -18.10 -40.21 2.91
CA HIS A 166 -18.98 -40.08 1.76
C HIS A 166 -18.88 -41.30 0.84
N LEU A 167 -17.67 -41.76 0.52
CA LEU A 167 -17.46 -42.93 -0.32
C LEU A 167 -17.97 -44.21 0.35
N TYR A 168 -17.87 -44.35 1.66
CA TYR A 168 -18.42 -45.50 2.39
C TYR A 168 -19.96 -45.52 2.38
N ASN A 169 -20.59 -44.37 2.59
CA ASN A 169 -22.05 -44.27 2.69
C ASN A 169 -22.76 -44.13 1.33
N ARG A 170 -22.05 -43.59 0.33
CA ARG A 170 -22.55 -43.28 -1.02
C ARG A 170 -21.52 -43.68 -2.06
N ASP A 171 -21.17 -44.96 -2.06
CA ASP A 171 -20.34 -45.51 -3.12
C ASP A 171 -21.09 -45.50 -4.47
N ALA A 172 -20.35 -45.77 -5.55
CA ALA A 172 -20.94 -45.79 -6.89
C ALA A 172 -22.10 -46.79 -7.01
N VAL A 173 -22.07 -47.88 -6.23
CA VAL A 173 -23.12 -48.91 -6.25
C VAL A 173 -24.39 -48.41 -5.55
N CYS A 174 -24.28 -47.72 -4.43
CA CYS A 174 -25.38 -47.03 -3.75
C CYS A 174 -26.01 -45.98 -4.67
N LEU A 175 -25.19 -45.15 -5.32
CA LEU A 175 -25.67 -44.12 -6.25
C LEU A 175 -26.38 -44.73 -7.47
N LEU A 176 -25.81 -45.80 -8.05
CA LEU A 176 -26.48 -46.57 -9.11
C LEU A 176 -27.78 -47.18 -8.61
N GLY A 177 -27.81 -47.75 -7.41
CA GLY A 177 -29.01 -48.28 -6.78
C GLY A 177 -30.10 -47.22 -6.62
N GLU A 178 -29.75 -46.03 -6.15
CA GLU A 178 -30.67 -44.88 -6.02
C GLU A 178 -31.23 -44.45 -7.38
N LEU A 179 -30.36 -44.33 -8.40
CA LEU A 179 -30.74 -43.98 -9.77
C LEU A 179 -31.72 -45.02 -10.36
N LEU A 180 -31.36 -46.31 -10.22
CA LEU A 180 -32.14 -47.43 -10.73
C LEU A 180 -33.45 -47.62 -9.98
N ARG A 181 -33.51 -47.31 -8.67
CA ARG A 181 -34.74 -47.41 -7.86
C ARG A 181 -35.88 -46.57 -8.42
N GLY A 182 -35.55 -45.48 -9.13
CA GLY A 182 -36.53 -44.65 -9.79
C GLY A 182 -37.08 -45.23 -11.09
N LEU A 183 -36.32 -46.08 -11.79
CA LEU A 183 -36.70 -46.57 -13.11
C LEU A 183 -37.81 -47.64 -13.00
N PRO A 184 -38.72 -47.69 -13.97
CA PRO A 184 -39.69 -48.78 -14.04
C PRO A 184 -38.96 -50.12 -14.23
N LYS A 185 -39.48 -51.18 -13.61
CA LYS A 185 -38.85 -52.51 -13.71
C LYS A 185 -39.14 -53.09 -15.11
N PRO A 186 -38.21 -53.87 -15.70
CA PRO A 186 -38.46 -54.54 -16.97
C PRO A 186 -39.66 -55.52 -16.92
N SER A 187 -40.01 -56.00 -15.73
CA SER A 187 -41.15 -56.88 -15.48
C SER A 187 -42.49 -56.15 -15.31
N ASP A 188 -42.49 -54.81 -15.27
CA ASP A 188 -43.74 -54.03 -15.17
C ASP A 188 -44.53 -54.09 -16.48
N SER A 189 -45.85 -53.90 -16.42
CA SER A 189 -46.68 -53.89 -17.62
C SER A 189 -46.32 -52.71 -18.55
N PRO A 190 -46.39 -52.87 -19.88
CA PRO A 190 -46.02 -51.80 -20.82
C PRO A 190 -46.73 -50.46 -20.58
N SER A 191 -48.01 -50.50 -20.22
CA SER A 191 -48.80 -49.29 -19.89
C SER A 191 -48.24 -48.56 -18.67
N ARG A 192 -47.86 -49.29 -17.62
CA ARG A 192 -47.29 -48.72 -16.39
C ARG A 192 -45.90 -48.12 -16.64
N ILE A 193 -45.07 -48.79 -17.44
CA ILE A 193 -43.76 -48.26 -17.87
C ILE A 193 -43.95 -46.92 -18.60
N TRP A 194 -44.89 -46.88 -19.55
CA TRP A 194 -45.18 -45.69 -20.35
C TRP A 194 -45.68 -44.50 -19.52
N GLU A 195 -46.59 -44.73 -18.58
CA GLU A 195 -47.08 -43.71 -17.65
C GLU A 195 -45.96 -43.12 -16.77
N GLN A 196 -45.10 -43.98 -16.24
CA GLN A 196 -44.00 -43.56 -15.36
C GLN A 196 -42.90 -42.80 -16.12
N LEU A 197 -42.62 -43.19 -17.37
CA LEU A 197 -41.71 -42.44 -18.24
C LEU A 197 -42.28 -41.06 -18.62
N GLN A 198 -43.56 -40.98 -18.97
CA GLN A 198 -44.21 -39.71 -19.26
C GLN A 198 -44.26 -38.77 -18.05
N ALA A 199 -44.56 -39.30 -16.86
CA ALA A 199 -44.58 -38.53 -15.63
C ALA A 199 -43.20 -37.91 -15.33
N ARG A 200 -42.12 -38.64 -15.62
CA ARG A 200 -40.73 -38.17 -15.46
C ARG A 200 -40.32 -37.14 -16.49
N GLY A 201 -40.66 -37.34 -17.76
CA GLY A 201 -40.42 -36.34 -18.82
C GLY A 201 -41.06 -34.99 -18.50
N ARG A 202 -42.23 -35.00 -17.84
CA ARG A 202 -42.90 -33.78 -17.35
C ARG A 202 -42.24 -33.15 -16.11
N GLN A 203 -41.58 -33.93 -15.25
CA GLN A 203 -40.86 -33.42 -14.07
C GLN A 203 -39.53 -32.76 -14.46
N GLN A 204 -38.80 -33.29 -15.46
CA GLN A 204 -37.57 -32.69 -15.95
C GLN A 204 -37.79 -31.36 -16.69
N LEU A 205 -38.97 -31.16 -17.31
CA LEU A 205 -39.37 -29.87 -17.91
C LEU A 205 -39.87 -28.85 -16.89
N ARG A 206 -40.05 -29.23 -15.62
CA ARG A 206 -40.57 -28.39 -14.55
C ARG A 206 -39.55 -28.23 -13.41
N VAL A 207 -38.29 -28.05 -13.75
CA VAL A 207 -37.34 -27.43 -12.82
C VAL A 207 -37.69 -25.94 -12.79
N PRO A 208 -38.24 -25.38 -11.69
CA PRO A 208 -38.24 -23.94 -11.52
C PRO A 208 -36.77 -23.52 -11.48
N LEU A 209 -36.44 -22.47 -12.23
CA LEU A 209 -35.22 -21.71 -12.05
C LEU A 209 -35.29 -21.08 -10.64
N GLU A 210 -35.02 -21.86 -9.61
CA GLU A 210 -34.77 -21.33 -8.28
C GLU A 210 -33.42 -20.64 -8.39
N THR A 211 -33.49 -19.33 -8.62
CA THR A 211 -32.45 -18.38 -8.26
C THR A 211 -31.90 -18.81 -6.92
N GLU A 212 -30.62 -19.17 -6.92
CA GLU A 212 -29.87 -19.44 -5.72
C GLU A 212 -30.08 -18.27 -4.76
N GLN A 213 -30.83 -18.50 -3.69
CA GLN A 213 -30.53 -17.82 -2.46
C GLN A 213 -29.20 -18.37 -2.01
N GLU A 214 -28.14 -17.70 -2.44
CA GLU A 214 -26.81 -17.78 -1.86
C GLU A 214 -26.93 -17.42 -0.38
N SER A 215 -27.27 -18.42 0.45
CA SER A 215 -27.11 -18.37 1.89
C SER A 215 -25.62 -18.59 2.20
N GLY A 216 -24.86 -17.51 2.05
CA GLY A 216 -23.76 -17.15 2.92
C GLY A 216 -22.61 -18.15 3.08
N CYS A 217 -21.64 -18.11 2.17
CA CYS A 217 -20.24 -18.23 2.57
C CYS A 217 -19.30 -17.55 1.55
N THR A 218 -19.37 -16.22 1.48
CA THR A 218 -18.28 -15.40 0.93
C THR A 218 -17.94 -14.30 1.94
N GLN A 219 -17.22 -14.67 3.00
CA GLN A 219 -16.34 -13.71 3.65
C GLN A 219 -14.94 -13.88 3.08
N THR A 220 -14.74 -13.37 1.87
CA THR A 220 -13.46 -12.75 1.53
C THR A 220 -13.35 -11.49 2.38
N ARG A 221 -12.81 -11.62 3.59
CA ARG A 221 -12.30 -10.46 4.32
C ARG A 221 -11.06 -10.00 3.58
N GLU A 222 -11.23 -8.98 2.75
CA GLU A 222 -10.14 -8.06 2.41
C GLU A 222 -9.43 -7.69 3.72
N ARG A 223 -8.24 -8.24 3.91
CA ARG A 223 -7.26 -7.58 4.75
C ARG A 223 -6.80 -6.39 3.94
N GLN A 224 -7.37 -5.22 4.23
CA GLN A 224 -6.67 -3.96 4.05
C GLN A 224 -5.34 -4.10 4.81
N SER A 225 -4.29 -4.51 4.10
CA SER A 225 -2.94 -4.23 4.53
C SER A 225 -2.76 -2.73 4.33
N GLY A 226 -3.01 -1.96 5.39
CA GLY A 226 -2.49 -0.62 5.52
C GLY A 226 -0.97 -0.71 5.57
N VAL A 227 -0.35 -0.87 4.41
CA VAL A 227 1.06 -0.55 4.20
C VAL A 227 1.05 0.89 3.70
N THR A 228 1.20 1.82 4.62
CA THR A 228 1.63 3.17 4.27
C THR A 228 3.02 3.05 3.66
N LEU A 229 3.09 3.11 2.33
CA LEU A 229 4.32 3.43 1.62
C LEU A 229 4.72 4.85 2.02
N THR A 230 5.61 4.97 3.00
CA THR A 230 6.37 6.21 3.19
C THR A 230 7.32 6.34 2.01
N THR A 231 6.99 7.25 1.10
CA THR A 231 7.90 7.75 0.07
C THR A 231 9.18 8.22 0.76
N ILE A 232 10.28 7.51 0.51
CA ILE A 232 11.63 7.99 0.83
C ILE A 232 11.92 9.12 -0.16
N GLN A 233 12.02 10.31 0.39
CA GLN A 233 12.47 11.52 -0.28
C GLN A 233 13.98 11.35 -0.54
N GLU A 234 14.35 11.15 -1.80
CA GLU A 234 15.76 11.22 -2.21
C GLU A 234 16.28 12.63 -1.91
N LEU A 235 17.24 12.70 -0.99
CA LEU A 235 18.13 13.84 -0.86
C LEU A 235 19.17 13.73 -1.97
N SER A 236 19.11 14.65 -2.92
CA SER A 236 20.24 15.04 -3.75
C SER A 236 20.23 16.53 -4.02
#